data_AF-A0A7S2RPF2-F1
#
_entry.id   AF-A0A7S2RPF2-F1
#
_cell.length_a   1.000
_cell.length_b   1.000
_cell.length_c   1.000
_cell.angle_alpha   90.00
_cell.angle_beta   90.00
_cell.angle_gamma   90.00
#
_symmetry.space_group_name_H-M   'P 1'
#
loop_
_entity.id
_entity.type
_entity.pdbx_description
1 polymer ?
#
loop_
_entity_poly.entity_id
_entity_poly.type
_entity_poly.pdbx_seq_one_letter_code
_entity_poly.pdbx_strand_id
1 'polypeptide(L)'
;MPKIIGSSTTVVEIDGLKIDELAGNVATSEDIISIAYVTVSEPTSEPWLTLDYDEWLCVLKGKMILHYTDGGNERTLEVNAGETCMVAKGERFRPVFPIAPTEYIPVCSPAFRPDRCHREEGEESSDVTKNLIKLHSGNKELQCTSSDKKDVLYHMCQKTLWEEASHNGKAYYSPTFETDGFFTHATAVPERLIETANHFYTQTLGEWICLELSRSALENIGIITKDEQPLPVADAVVSENWVKNNWVCPHIYGGIPTVDGLNVLQKIHPIIRTDDGKFVNIDGLTE
;
A
#
# COMPACT_ATOMS: atom_id res chain seq x y z
N MET A 1 -3.97 -22.85 -15.56
CA MET A 1 -3.14 -22.90 -16.79
C MET A 1 -1.96 -21.95 -16.60
N PRO A 2 -0.74 -22.28 -17.06
CA PRO A 2 0.39 -21.35 -16.99
C PRO A 2 0.13 -20.13 -17.89
N LYS A 3 0.59 -18.94 -17.46
CA LYS A 3 0.46 -17.67 -18.20
C LYS A 3 1.74 -16.84 -18.11
N ILE A 4 2.02 -16.05 -19.14
CA ILE A 4 3.04 -14.98 -19.10
C ILE A 4 2.44 -13.80 -18.32
N ILE A 5 3.20 -13.26 -17.36
CA ILE A 5 2.72 -12.18 -16.47
C ILE A 5 3.37 -10.82 -16.72
N GLY A 6 4.46 -10.78 -17.50
CA GLY A 6 5.18 -9.55 -17.80
C GLY A 6 6.56 -9.83 -18.38
N SER A 7 7.42 -8.81 -18.35
CA SER A 7 8.82 -8.86 -18.80
C SER A 7 9.72 -8.07 -17.86
N SER A 8 11.01 -8.43 -17.84
CA SER A 8 12.02 -7.72 -17.04
C SER A 8 12.02 -6.21 -17.31
N THR A 9 12.11 -5.41 -16.24
CA THR A 9 12.16 -3.94 -16.27
C THR A 9 13.32 -3.43 -15.43
N THR A 10 14.21 -2.62 -16.00
CA THR A 10 15.31 -1.99 -15.26
C THR A 10 14.76 -0.93 -14.31
N VAL A 11 14.94 -1.14 -13.01
CA VAL A 11 14.44 -0.26 -11.93
C VAL A 11 15.56 0.47 -11.17
N VAL A 12 16.82 0.11 -11.37
CA VAL A 12 17.96 0.94 -10.94
C VAL A 12 19.05 0.76 -11.97
N GLU A 13 19.63 1.86 -12.43
CA GLU A 13 20.85 1.85 -13.24
C GLU A 13 21.68 3.08 -12.87
N ILE A 14 22.70 2.86 -12.04
CA ILE A 14 23.68 3.85 -11.63
C ILE A 14 25.08 3.25 -11.77
N ASP A 15 26.12 4.10 -11.70
CA ASP A 15 27.50 3.64 -11.77
C ASP A 15 27.77 2.55 -10.72
N GLY A 16 28.08 1.34 -11.17
CA GLY A 16 28.40 0.22 -10.28
C GLY A 16 27.23 -0.67 -9.88
N LEU A 17 25.96 -0.26 -10.07
CA LEU A 17 24.78 -1.01 -9.63
C LEU A 17 23.65 -0.96 -10.67
N LYS A 18 23.18 -2.14 -11.06
CA LYS A 18 21.99 -2.32 -11.90
C LYS A 18 21.01 -3.30 -11.26
N ILE A 19 19.72 -2.96 -11.27
CA ILE A 19 18.63 -3.81 -10.78
C ILE A 19 17.58 -3.94 -11.89
N ASP A 20 17.32 -5.16 -12.31
CA ASP A 20 16.26 -5.52 -13.25
C ASP A 20 15.16 -6.28 -12.49
N GLU A 21 13.97 -5.68 -12.31
CA GLU A 21 12.82 -6.38 -11.70
C GLU A 21 12.23 -7.36 -12.73
N LEU A 22 12.17 -8.64 -12.38
CA LEU A 22 11.64 -9.72 -13.23
C LEU A 22 10.15 -9.99 -12.97
N ALA A 23 9.74 -9.85 -11.71
CA ALA A 23 8.37 -9.87 -11.24
C ALA A 23 8.27 -9.00 -9.98
N GLY A 24 7.18 -8.27 -9.83
CA GLY A 24 6.98 -7.35 -8.71
C GLY A 24 6.06 -6.18 -9.07
N ASN A 25 6.19 -5.10 -8.31
CA ASN A 25 5.30 -3.94 -8.40
C ASN A 25 5.47 -3.17 -9.72
N VAL A 26 6.66 -3.18 -10.33
CA VAL A 26 6.98 -2.42 -11.54
C VAL A 26 6.82 -3.27 -12.81
N ALA A 27 7.47 -4.44 -12.87
CA ALA A 27 7.55 -5.31 -14.03
C ALA A 27 6.26 -6.09 -14.30
N THR A 28 5.50 -6.42 -13.25
CA THR A 28 4.27 -7.24 -13.37
C THR A 28 3.04 -6.66 -12.67
N SER A 29 3.17 -5.51 -11.99
CA SER A 29 2.07 -4.86 -11.24
C SER A 29 1.42 -5.77 -10.18
N GLU A 30 2.21 -6.60 -9.51
CA GLU A 30 1.75 -7.55 -8.49
C GLU A 30 2.54 -7.37 -7.19
N ASP A 31 1.84 -7.40 -6.04
CA ASP A 31 2.45 -7.16 -4.72
C ASP A 31 2.73 -8.46 -3.93
N ILE A 32 2.59 -9.62 -4.60
CA ILE A 32 2.69 -10.94 -3.95
C ILE A 32 4.16 -11.33 -3.72
N ILE A 33 5.02 -11.08 -4.69
CA ILE A 33 6.43 -11.46 -4.68
C ILE A 33 7.21 -10.47 -5.52
N SER A 34 8.43 -10.16 -5.10
CA SER A 34 9.39 -9.46 -5.94
C SER A 34 10.57 -10.37 -6.22
N ILE A 35 10.94 -10.46 -7.49
CA ILE A 35 12.10 -11.18 -7.99
C ILE A 35 12.87 -10.18 -8.84
N ALA A 36 14.09 -9.85 -8.43
CA ALA A 36 14.96 -8.99 -9.23
C ALA A 36 16.25 -9.71 -9.61
N TYR A 37 16.92 -9.22 -10.65
CA TYR A 37 18.29 -9.58 -10.97
C TYR A 37 19.18 -8.36 -10.75
N VAL A 38 20.12 -8.49 -9.82
CA VAL A 38 21.00 -7.40 -9.41
C VAL A 38 22.41 -7.69 -9.90
N THR A 39 23.01 -6.70 -10.56
CA THR A 39 24.41 -6.70 -10.99
C THR A 39 25.15 -5.57 -10.30
N VAL A 40 26.21 -5.93 -9.57
CA VAL A 40 27.15 -5.01 -8.93
C VAL A 40 28.48 -5.11 -9.67
N SER A 41 28.84 -4.07 -10.43
CA SER A 41 30.04 -4.08 -11.28
C SER A 41 31.28 -3.49 -10.62
N GLU A 42 31.14 -2.84 -9.47
CA GLU A 42 32.25 -2.32 -8.67
C GLU A 42 32.06 -2.64 -7.18
N PRO A 43 33.14 -2.78 -6.39
CA PRO A 43 33.02 -3.02 -4.95
C PRO A 43 32.23 -1.90 -4.27
N THR A 44 31.19 -2.25 -3.52
CA THR A 44 30.28 -1.28 -2.90
C THR A 44 29.59 -1.88 -1.67
N SER A 45 28.72 -1.12 -1.03
CA SER A 45 27.84 -1.57 0.05
C SER A 45 26.55 -0.77 0.06
N GLU A 46 25.48 -1.39 0.51
CA GLU A 46 24.27 -0.65 0.90
C GLU A 46 24.43 -0.06 2.32
N PRO A 47 23.56 0.89 2.72
CA PRO A 47 23.39 1.26 4.13
C PRO A 47 22.87 0.08 4.98
N TRP A 48 22.68 0.31 6.28
CA TRP A 48 21.92 -0.63 7.11
C TRP A 48 20.45 -0.62 6.68
N LEU A 49 19.88 -1.82 6.61
CA LEU A 49 18.54 -2.10 6.14
C LEU A 49 17.76 -2.83 7.24
N THR A 50 16.47 -2.53 7.35
CA THR A 50 15.49 -3.35 8.07
C THR A 50 14.26 -3.49 7.18
N LEU A 51 13.80 -4.72 6.94
CA LEU A 51 12.72 -4.98 5.99
C LEU A 51 11.43 -5.39 6.73
N ASP A 52 10.29 -4.95 6.19
CA ASP A 52 8.97 -5.37 6.68
C ASP A 52 8.48 -6.70 6.07
N TYR A 53 9.38 -7.42 5.41
CA TYR A 53 9.17 -8.67 4.69
C TYR A 53 10.38 -9.59 4.81
N ASP A 54 10.18 -10.87 4.51
CA ASP A 54 11.28 -11.83 4.39
C ASP A 54 11.98 -11.66 3.03
N GLU A 55 13.30 -11.79 3.00
CA GLU A 55 14.11 -11.70 1.79
C GLU A 55 15.11 -12.86 1.68
N TRP A 56 15.16 -13.49 0.51
CA TRP A 56 16.20 -14.45 0.13
C TRP A 56 17.17 -13.79 -0.83
N LEU A 57 18.46 -13.86 -0.52
CA LEU A 57 19.53 -13.32 -1.36
C LEU A 57 20.29 -14.48 -1.99
N CYS A 58 19.97 -14.78 -3.25
CA CYS A 58 20.54 -15.89 -4.00
C CYS A 58 21.76 -15.41 -4.78
N VAL A 59 22.98 -15.66 -4.30
CA VAL A 59 24.21 -15.19 -4.96
C VAL A 59 24.54 -16.11 -6.13
N LEU A 60 24.61 -15.55 -7.34
CA LEU A 60 24.88 -16.30 -8.58
C LEU A 60 26.36 -16.24 -8.99
N LYS A 61 27.02 -15.12 -8.69
CA LYS A 61 28.43 -14.87 -9.04
C LYS A 61 29.04 -13.91 -8.02
N GLY A 62 30.34 -14.08 -7.76
CA GLY A 62 31.05 -13.27 -6.77
C GLY A 62 30.70 -13.69 -5.35
N LYS A 63 30.63 -12.73 -4.43
CA LYS A 63 30.25 -12.97 -3.04
C LYS A 63 29.66 -11.72 -2.39
N MET A 64 28.78 -11.94 -1.41
CA MET A 64 28.18 -10.93 -0.57
C MET A 64 28.59 -11.17 0.89
N ILE A 65 28.92 -10.11 1.61
CA ILE A 65 29.11 -10.15 3.07
C ILE A 65 27.94 -9.43 3.71
N LEU A 66 27.16 -10.14 4.51
CA LEU A 66 26.06 -9.59 5.28
C LEU A 66 26.52 -9.29 6.70
N HIS A 67 26.56 -8.01 7.04
CA HIS A 67 26.67 -7.59 8.42
C HIS A 67 25.29 -7.68 9.08
N TYR A 68 25.21 -8.19 10.30
CA TYR A 68 23.96 -8.31 11.07
C TYR A 68 24.22 -8.19 12.56
N THR A 69 23.18 -8.05 13.38
CA THR A 69 23.30 -7.97 14.84
C THR A 69 22.76 -9.23 15.51
N ASP A 70 23.52 -9.83 16.42
CA ASP A 70 23.11 -10.96 17.24
C ASP A 70 23.50 -10.72 18.71
N GLY A 71 22.50 -10.67 19.59
CA GLY A 71 22.70 -10.35 21.01
C GLY A 71 23.36 -9.00 21.26
N GLY A 72 23.11 -8.01 20.39
CA GLY A 72 23.70 -6.67 20.45
C GLY A 72 25.13 -6.55 19.90
N ASN A 73 25.71 -7.63 19.38
CA ASN A 73 27.03 -7.61 18.75
C ASN A 73 26.90 -7.69 17.23
N GLU A 74 27.72 -6.92 16.52
CA GLU A 74 27.84 -7.02 15.07
C GLU A 74 28.55 -8.32 14.69
N ARG A 75 27.99 -9.00 13.69
CA ARG A 75 28.51 -10.23 13.08
C ARG A 75 28.46 -10.12 11.57
N THR A 76 29.18 -11.02 10.91
CA THR A 76 29.20 -11.12 9.45
C THR A 76 28.92 -12.53 8.98
N LEU A 77 28.14 -12.67 7.93
CA LEU A 77 27.93 -13.90 7.17
C LEU A 77 28.42 -13.69 5.74
N GLU A 78 29.35 -14.52 5.28
CA GLU A 78 29.76 -14.54 3.86
C GLU A 78 28.85 -15.50 3.09
N VAL A 79 28.34 -15.03 1.96
CA VAL A 79 27.45 -15.78 1.04
C VAL A 79 28.11 -15.78 -0.34
N ASN A 80 28.53 -16.96 -0.79
CA ASN A 80 29.27 -17.16 -2.03
C ASN A 80 28.35 -17.52 -3.20
N ALA A 81 28.88 -17.46 -4.41
CA ALA A 81 28.20 -17.95 -5.60
C ALA A 81 27.67 -19.40 -5.42
N GLY A 82 26.37 -19.58 -5.68
CA GLY A 82 25.65 -20.83 -5.47
C GLY A 82 24.96 -20.95 -4.11
N GLU A 83 25.23 -20.04 -3.17
CA GLU A 83 24.61 -20.02 -1.84
C GLU A 83 23.42 -19.06 -1.81
N THR A 84 22.50 -19.31 -0.88
CA THR A 84 21.34 -18.47 -0.62
C THR A 84 21.22 -18.26 0.87
N CYS A 85 21.13 -17.01 1.30
CA CYS A 85 20.79 -16.70 2.68
C CYS A 85 19.36 -16.15 2.74
N MET A 86 18.74 -16.29 3.91
CA MET A 86 17.47 -15.66 4.23
C MET A 86 17.72 -14.60 5.29
N VAL A 87 17.15 -13.43 5.08
CA VAL A 87 17.01 -12.38 6.10
C VAL A 87 15.54 -12.35 6.48
N ALA A 88 15.23 -12.58 7.75
CA ALA A 88 13.86 -12.58 8.22
C ALA A 88 13.34 -11.15 8.38
N LYS A 89 12.03 -10.97 8.25
CA LYS A 89 11.35 -9.70 8.55
C LYS A 89 11.80 -9.13 9.89
N GLY A 90 12.13 -7.84 9.89
CA GLY A 90 12.54 -7.09 11.08
C GLY A 90 14.00 -7.31 11.49
N GLU A 91 14.75 -8.18 10.81
CA GLU A 91 16.19 -8.28 11.02
C GLU A 91 16.91 -7.08 10.40
N ARG A 92 17.85 -6.53 11.17
CA ARG A 92 18.71 -5.43 10.73
C ARG A 92 20.00 -5.99 10.14
N PHE A 93 20.28 -5.66 8.89
CA PHE A 93 21.45 -6.15 8.16
C PHE A 93 22.05 -5.10 7.23
N ARG A 94 23.27 -5.34 6.75
CA ARG A 94 23.92 -4.50 5.74
C ARG A 94 24.70 -5.37 4.75
N PRO A 95 24.30 -5.41 3.47
CA PRO A 95 25.05 -6.13 2.44
C PRO A 95 26.24 -5.30 1.97
N VAL A 96 27.38 -5.98 1.87
CA VAL A 96 28.64 -5.47 1.35
C VAL A 96 29.09 -6.37 0.20
N PHE A 97 29.51 -5.76 -0.89
CA PHE A 97 30.01 -6.41 -2.10
C PHE A 97 31.51 -6.12 -2.23
N PRO A 98 32.39 -6.86 -1.53
CA PRO A 98 33.81 -6.52 -1.45
C PRO A 98 34.56 -6.80 -2.76
N ILE A 99 34.00 -7.60 -3.66
CA ILE A 99 34.60 -8.02 -4.93
C ILE A 99 33.53 -7.88 -6.01
N ALA A 100 33.93 -7.32 -7.15
CA ALA A 100 33.10 -7.22 -8.33
C ALA A 100 33.66 -8.05 -9.50
N PRO A 101 32.82 -8.52 -10.43
CA PRO A 101 31.36 -8.38 -10.41
C PRO A 101 30.71 -9.34 -9.42
N THR A 102 29.64 -8.87 -8.76
CA THR A 102 28.72 -9.73 -7.99
C THR A 102 27.35 -9.67 -8.63
N GLU A 103 26.74 -10.84 -8.82
CA GLU A 103 25.39 -10.97 -9.40
C GLU A 103 24.54 -11.80 -8.45
N TYR A 104 23.33 -11.33 -8.13
CA TYR A 104 22.44 -12.03 -7.22
C TYR A 104 20.97 -11.79 -7.55
N ILE A 105 20.10 -12.67 -7.06
CA ILE A 105 18.64 -12.54 -7.14
C ILE A 105 18.11 -12.33 -5.73
N PRO A 106 17.69 -11.10 -5.35
CA PRO A 106 16.83 -10.92 -4.20
C PRO A 106 15.42 -11.42 -4.55
N VAL A 107 14.84 -12.19 -3.64
CA VAL A 107 13.44 -12.60 -3.66
C VAL A 107 12.80 -12.14 -2.36
N CYS A 108 11.72 -11.37 -2.42
CA CYS A 108 11.00 -10.93 -1.22
C CYS A 108 9.51 -11.20 -1.31
N SER A 109 8.90 -11.42 -0.14
CA SER A 109 7.46 -11.66 0.02
C SER A 109 6.92 -10.93 1.25
N PRO A 110 5.97 -9.98 1.11
CA PRO A 110 5.38 -9.47 -0.15
C PRO A 110 6.42 -8.75 -1.05
N ALA A 111 5.99 -8.32 -2.24
CA ALA A 111 6.88 -7.67 -3.20
C ALA A 111 7.54 -6.40 -2.63
N PHE A 112 8.75 -6.11 -3.15
CA PHE A 112 9.54 -4.95 -2.79
C PHE A 112 8.74 -3.68 -3.01
N ARG A 113 8.75 -2.83 -1.97
CA ARG A 113 8.37 -1.44 -2.08
C ARG A 113 9.31 -0.59 -1.22
N PRO A 114 9.62 0.65 -1.64
CA PRO A 114 10.49 1.53 -0.86
C PRO A 114 9.97 1.80 0.57
N ASP A 115 8.65 1.86 0.76
CA ASP A 115 8.02 2.10 2.07
C ASP A 115 8.13 0.92 3.05
N ARG A 116 8.56 -0.25 2.57
CA ARG A 116 8.79 -1.47 3.37
C ARG A 116 10.27 -1.79 3.57
N CYS A 117 11.16 -0.95 3.04
CA CYS A 117 12.61 -1.10 3.11
C CYS A 117 13.20 0.10 3.86
N HIS A 118 13.41 -0.06 5.17
CA HIS A 118 13.92 0.99 6.04
C HIS A 118 15.43 1.09 5.88
N ARG A 119 15.89 2.18 5.26
CA ARG A 119 17.31 2.43 4.94
C ARG A 119 17.88 3.47 5.91
N GLU A 120 18.96 3.14 6.61
CA GLU A 120 19.70 4.08 7.46
C GLU A 120 20.74 4.84 6.64
N GLU A 121 20.27 5.80 5.85
CA GLU A 121 21.10 6.71 5.07
C GLU A 121 21.59 7.88 5.95
N GLY A 122 22.69 8.53 5.55
CA GLY A 122 23.17 9.77 6.21
C GLY A 122 22.23 10.96 5.97
N GLU A 123 22.65 12.18 6.30
CA GLU A 123 21.82 13.41 6.20
C GLU A 123 21.32 13.73 4.77
N GLU A 124 21.81 13.04 3.74
CA GLU A 124 21.32 13.14 2.36
C GLU A 124 20.89 11.77 1.81
N SER A 125 19.68 11.70 1.25
CA SER A 125 19.15 10.50 0.61
C SER A 125 19.95 10.16 -0.66
N SER A 126 20.28 8.88 -0.84
CA SER A 126 21.03 8.38 -2.00
C SER A 126 20.23 8.50 -3.31
N ASP A 127 20.94 8.57 -4.45
CA ASP A 127 20.31 8.56 -5.77
C ASP A 127 19.55 7.25 -6.03
N VAL A 128 19.95 6.14 -5.37
CA VAL A 128 19.22 4.88 -5.35
C VAL A 128 17.84 5.07 -4.71
N THR A 129 17.76 5.66 -3.52
CA THR A 129 16.49 5.93 -2.83
C THR A 129 15.60 6.85 -3.66
N LYS A 130 16.15 7.93 -4.24
CA LYS A 130 15.38 8.85 -5.10
C LYS A 130 14.85 8.16 -6.36
N ASN A 131 15.67 7.32 -7.01
CA ASN A 131 15.27 6.58 -8.21
C ASN A 131 14.24 5.50 -7.90
N LEU A 132 14.41 4.74 -6.82
CA LEU A 132 13.44 3.75 -6.35
C LEU A 132 12.11 4.43 -6.02
N ILE A 133 12.13 5.53 -5.27
CA ILE A 133 10.93 6.32 -5.02
C ILE A 133 10.30 6.73 -6.36
N LYS A 134 11.07 7.33 -7.29
CA LYS A 134 10.55 7.78 -8.59
C LYS A 134 9.96 6.65 -9.44
N LEU A 135 10.56 5.46 -9.44
CA LEU A 135 10.14 4.33 -10.27
C LEU A 135 8.93 3.61 -9.68
N HIS A 136 8.85 3.52 -8.36
CA HIS A 136 7.62 3.12 -7.67
C HIS A 136 6.55 4.25 -7.68
N SER A 137 6.93 5.49 -7.96
CA SER A 137 6.02 6.61 -8.26
C SER A 137 5.56 6.64 -9.72
N GLY A 138 6.03 5.69 -10.54
CA GLY A 138 5.74 5.55 -11.98
C GLY A 138 4.31 5.15 -12.34
N ASN A 139 3.40 5.08 -11.36
CA ASN A 139 1.96 5.22 -11.56
C ASN A 139 1.47 6.38 -10.69
N LYS A 140 1.65 7.60 -11.24
CA LYS A 140 0.96 8.86 -10.91
C LYS A 140 0.85 9.25 -9.43
N GLU A 141 1.67 10.23 -9.05
CA GLU A 141 1.42 11.26 -8.03
C GLU A 141 0.37 10.94 -6.96
N LEU A 142 0.86 10.50 -5.80
CA LEU A 142 0.52 11.22 -4.59
C LEU A 142 1.78 11.76 -3.94
N GLN A 143 1.79 13.07 -3.81
CA GLN A 143 2.56 13.72 -2.76
C GLN A 143 2.18 13.07 -1.43
N CYS A 144 3.09 12.28 -0.87
CA CYS A 144 3.08 11.99 0.55
C CYS A 144 4.37 12.58 1.12
N THR A 145 4.34 13.89 1.29
CA THR A 145 5.01 14.51 2.44
C THR A 145 4.57 13.74 3.68
N SER A 146 5.49 13.45 4.57
CA SER A 146 5.27 12.72 5.83
C SER A 146 4.41 13.49 6.85
N SER A 147 3.44 14.28 6.38
CA SER A 147 2.45 15.04 7.14
C SER A 147 1.01 14.99 6.58
N ASP A 148 0.69 14.28 5.49
CA ASP A 148 -0.59 14.47 4.77
C ASP A 148 -1.48 13.24 4.52
N LYS A 149 -1.34 12.15 5.28
CA LYS A 149 -2.46 11.19 5.41
C LYS A 149 -3.43 11.75 6.44
N LYS A 150 -4.52 12.39 5.99
CA LYS A 150 -5.58 12.83 6.92
C LYS A 150 -6.05 11.63 7.74
N ASP A 151 -6.01 11.77 9.06
CA ASP A 151 -6.50 10.74 9.97
C ASP A 151 -8.01 10.49 9.78
N VAL A 152 -8.74 11.48 9.27
CA VAL A 152 -10.18 11.42 9.10
C VAL A 152 -10.56 10.82 7.74
N LEU A 153 -11.38 9.78 7.77
CA LEU A 153 -11.96 9.11 6.61
C LEU A 153 -13.47 9.23 6.64
N TYR A 154 -14.07 9.25 5.45
CA TYR A 154 -15.52 9.34 5.28
C TYR A 154 -16.03 8.18 4.44
N HIS A 155 -17.02 7.45 4.98
CA HIS A 155 -17.71 6.37 4.29
C HIS A 155 -19.21 6.64 4.29
N MET A 156 -19.88 6.54 3.14
CA MET A 156 -21.34 6.66 3.08
C MET A 156 -22.01 5.28 3.04
N CYS A 157 -23.14 5.14 3.72
CA CYS A 157 -23.94 3.92 3.70
C CYS A 157 -25.42 4.19 3.90
N GLN A 158 -26.27 3.21 3.59
CA GLN A 158 -27.67 3.25 4.01
C GLN A 158 -27.74 3.16 5.53
N LYS A 159 -28.47 4.08 6.14
CA LYS A 159 -28.60 4.19 7.60
C LYS A 159 -29.07 2.89 8.24
N THR A 160 -30.03 2.22 7.61
CA THR A 160 -30.59 0.95 8.10
C THR A 160 -29.54 -0.15 8.23
N LEU A 161 -28.57 -0.22 7.30
CA LEU A 161 -27.52 -1.24 7.34
C LEU A 161 -26.53 -0.98 8.47
N TRP A 162 -26.17 0.29 8.70
CA TRP A 162 -25.32 0.67 9.83
C TRP A 162 -26.00 0.41 11.17
N GLU A 163 -27.27 0.83 11.30
CA GLU A 163 -28.05 0.63 12.51
C GLU A 163 -28.29 -0.85 12.81
N GLU A 164 -28.54 -1.67 11.78
CA GLU A 164 -28.64 -3.13 11.95
C GLU A 164 -27.34 -3.75 12.45
N ALA A 165 -26.19 -3.39 11.85
CA ALA A 165 -24.89 -3.89 12.30
C ALA A 165 -24.59 -3.46 13.74
N SER A 166 -24.84 -2.19 14.06
CA SER A 166 -24.63 -1.63 15.40
C SER A 166 -25.54 -2.25 16.45
N HIS A 167 -26.84 -2.39 16.17
CA HIS A 167 -27.80 -3.00 17.07
C HIS A 167 -27.45 -4.46 17.40
N ASN A 168 -26.91 -5.19 16.42
CA ASN A 168 -26.51 -6.58 16.58
C ASN A 168 -25.08 -6.76 17.12
N GLY A 169 -24.36 -5.68 17.44
CA GLY A 169 -22.97 -5.74 17.89
C GLY A 169 -22.02 -6.36 16.87
N LYS A 170 -22.34 -6.23 15.58
CA LYS A 170 -21.55 -6.75 14.45
C LYS A 170 -20.80 -5.63 13.77
N ALA A 171 -19.63 -5.94 13.21
CA ALA A 171 -19.00 -5.04 12.28
C ALA A 171 -19.91 -4.79 11.06
N TYR A 172 -19.90 -3.55 10.58
CA TYR A 172 -20.57 -3.18 9.34
C TYR A 172 -19.69 -3.57 8.15
N TYR A 173 -20.33 -4.12 7.12
CA TYR A 173 -19.73 -4.40 5.83
C TYR A 173 -20.60 -3.74 4.75
N SER A 174 -19.97 -3.12 3.75
CA SER A 174 -20.73 -2.60 2.61
C SER A 174 -21.46 -3.73 1.87
N PRO A 175 -22.59 -3.46 1.20
CA PRO A 175 -23.30 -4.48 0.42
C PRO A 175 -22.44 -5.16 -0.65
N THR A 176 -21.43 -4.46 -1.15
CA THR A 176 -20.50 -4.91 -2.19
C THR A 176 -19.19 -5.47 -1.64
N PHE A 177 -19.02 -5.55 -0.31
CA PHE A 177 -17.75 -5.88 0.35
C PHE A 177 -17.04 -7.11 -0.22
N GLU A 178 -17.75 -8.22 -0.41
CA GLU A 178 -17.15 -9.45 -0.96
C GLU A 178 -16.80 -9.31 -2.44
N THR A 179 -17.69 -8.70 -3.23
CA THR A 179 -17.50 -8.50 -4.67
C THR A 179 -16.36 -7.53 -4.96
N ASP A 180 -16.18 -6.52 -4.11
CA ASP A 180 -15.13 -5.51 -4.26
C ASP A 180 -13.75 -6.04 -3.87
N GLY A 181 -13.66 -7.20 -3.20
CA GLY A 181 -12.38 -7.80 -2.78
C GLY A 181 -12.09 -7.64 -1.30
N PHE A 182 -13.14 -7.68 -0.46
CA PHE A 182 -13.09 -7.62 1.00
C PHE A 182 -12.60 -6.27 1.55
N PHE A 183 -13.05 -5.18 0.92
CA PHE A 183 -12.83 -3.83 1.45
C PHE A 183 -14.08 -2.95 1.32
N THR A 184 -14.10 -1.88 2.12
CA THR A 184 -15.10 -0.82 2.07
C THR A 184 -14.48 0.47 1.51
N HIS A 185 -15.11 1.08 0.51
CA HIS A 185 -14.66 2.35 -0.06
C HIS A 185 -14.86 3.52 0.91
N ALA A 186 -13.85 4.38 1.04
CA ALA A 186 -13.89 5.61 1.80
C ALA A 186 -13.18 6.75 1.04
N THR A 187 -13.20 7.96 1.60
CA THR A 187 -12.47 9.14 1.10
C THR A 187 -11.95 10.00 2.25
N ALA A 188 -10.82 10.68 2.05
CA ALA A 188 -10.34 11.73 2.95
C ALA A 188 -10.84 13.15 2.54
N VAL A 189 -11.65 13.20 1.48
CA VAL A 189 -12.19 14.43 0.86
C VAL A 189 -13.71 14.27 0.77
N PRO A 190 -14.49 14.77 1.75
CA PRO A 190 -15.92 14.52 1.84
C PRO A 190 -16.71 15.09 0.65
N GLU A 191 -16.21 16.13 -0.02
CA GLU A 191 -16.84 16.71 -1.22
C GLU A 191 -16.93 15.70 -2.38
N ARG A 192 -16.00 14.73 -2.43
CA ARG A 192 -16.02 13.66 -3.44
C ARG A 192 -17.19 12.70 -3.25
N LEU A 193 -17.70 12.55 -2.02
CA LEU A 193 -18.79 11.62 -1.72
C LEU A 193 -20.06 11.97 -2.49
N ILE A 194 -20.38 13.26 -2.70
CA ILE A 194 -21.58 13.64 -3.45
C ILE A 194 -21.46 13.26 -4.92
N GLU A 195 -20.28 13.46 -5.53
CA GLU A 195 -20.02 13.02 -6.91
C GLU A 195 -20.06 11.49 -7.02
N THR A 196 -19.40 10.79 -6.11
CA THR A 196 -19.38 9.31 -6.05
C THR A 196 -20.79 8.74 -5.88
N ALA A 197 -21.60 9.34 -4.99
CA ALA A 197 -22.95 8.86 -4.71
C ALA A 197 -23.88 9.02 -5.90
N ASN A 198 -23.76 10.15 -6.61
CA ASN A 198 -24.55 10.40 -7.81
C ASN A 198 -24.13 9.52 -8.99
N HIS A 199 -22.89 9.02 -8.99
CA HIS A 199 -22.41 8.06 -9.98
C HIS A 199 -22.91 6.64 -9.72
N PHE A 200 -22.93 6.17 -8.46
CA PHE A 200 -23.21 4.76 -8.14
C PHE A 200 -24.60 4.47 -7.53
N TYR A 201 -25.20 5.41 -6.79
CA TYR A 201 -26.24 5.09 -5.80
C TYR A 201 -27.56 5.86 -5.98
N THR A 202 -27.77 6.54 -7.11
CA THR A 202 -29.01 7.31 -7.34
C THR A 202 -30.27 6.43 -7.31
N GLN A 203 -30.15 5.16 -7.72
CA GLN A 203 -31.25 4.20 -7.74
C GLN A 203 -31.52 3.52 -6.39
N THR A 204 -30.62 3.65 -5.41
CA THR A 204 -30.78 3.03 -4.09
C THR A 204 -31.72 3.86 -3.23
N LEU A 205 -32.77 3.23 -2.70
CA LEU A 205 -33.78 3.90 -1.88
C LEU A 205 -33.39 4.00 -0.41
N GLY A 206 -34.05 4.88 0.34
CA GLY A 206 -33.90 5.03 1.79
C GLY A 206 -32.92 6.12 2.22
N GLU A 207 -32.80 6.28 3.55
CA GLU A 207 -31.92 7.25 4.19
C GLU A 207 -30.46 6.82 4.09
N TRP A 208 -29.59 7.78 3.76
CA TRP A 208 -28.15 7.60 3.74
C TRP A 208 -27.49 8.46 4.82
N ILE A 209 -26.37 7.97 5.34
CA ILE A 209 -25.53 8.66 6.30
C ILE A 209 -24.08 8.60 5.84
N CYS A 210 -23.29 9.57 6.28
CA CYS A 210 -21.84 9.59 6.14
C CYS A 210 -21.22 9.36 7.52
N LEU A 211 -20.38 8.32 7.63
CA LEU A 211 -19.60 8.00 8.80
C LEU A 211 -18.26 8.72 8.70
N GLU A 212 -17.94 9.53 9.70
CA GLU A 212 -16.60 10.06 9.94
C GLU A 212 -15.83 9.06 10.81
N LEU A 213 -14.71 8.57 10.30
CA LEU A 213 -13.91 7.49 10.88
C LEU A 213 -12.48 7.95 11.15
N SER A 214 -11.88 7.49 12.25
CA SER A 214 -10.44 7.67 12.50
C SER A 214 -9.65 6.51 11.90
N ARG A 215 -8.72 6.85 11.01
CA ARG A 215 -7.75 5.94 10.39
C ARG A 215 -6.85 5.31 11.44
N SER A 216 -6.29 6.12 12.34
CA SER A 216 -5.41 5.63 13.42
C SER A 216 -6.15 4.66 14.34
N ALA A 217 -7.43 4.91 14.63
CA ALA A 217 -8.24 3.99 15.43
C ALA A 217 -8.48 2.65 14.75
N LEU A 218 -8.71 2.64 13.42
CA LEU A 218 -8.81 1.40 12.63
C LEU A 218 -7.48 0.62 12.65
N GLU A 219 -6.35 1.32 12.47
CA GLU A 219 -5.02 0.69 12.49
C GLU A 219 -4.69 0.08 13.86
N ASN A 220 -5.03 0.77 14.96
CA ASN A 220 -4.80 0.32 16.33
C ASN A 220 -5.50 -1.01 16.67
N ILE A 221 -6.55 -1.37 15.95
CA ILE A 221 -7.29 -2.63 16.12
C ILE A 221 -7.01 -3.64 14.99
N GLY A 222 -5.98 -3.39 14.18
CA GLY A 222 -5.54 -4.29 13.12
C GLY A 222 -6.36 -4.23 11.84
N ILE A 223 -7.17 -3.18 11.62
CA ILE A 223 -7.89 -2.96 10.38
C ILE A 223 -7.06 -2.05 9.47
N ILE A 224 -6.70 -2.58 8.31
CA ILE A 224 -5.79 -1.91 7.38
C ILE A 224 -6.58 -1.00 6.44
N THR A 225 -6.14 0.25 6.28
CA THR A 225 -6.63 1.14 5.22
C THR A 225 -5.54 1.32 4.17
N LYS A 226 -5.84 1.07 2.90
CA LYS A 226 -4.92 1.33 1.79
C LYS A 226 -5.40 2.52 0.97
N ASP A 227 -4.49 3.46 0.69
CA ASP A 227 -4.75 4.56 -0.22
C ASP A 227 -4.45 4.08 -1.64
N GLU A 228 -5.48 3.91 -2.46
CA GLU A 228 -5.37 3.32 -3.80
C GLU A 228 -6.08 4.20 -4.84
N GLN A 229 -5.89 3.87 -6.12
CA GLN A 229 -6.66 4.45 -7.20
C GLN A 229 -8.15 4.11 -7.05
N PRO A 230 -9.06 4.83 -7.73
CA PRO A 230 -10.48 4.52 -7.63
C PRO A 230 -10.76 3.13 -8.20
N LEU A 231 -11.40 2.27 -7.41
CA LEU A 231 -11.79 0.92 -7.80
C LEU A 231 -13.29 0.84 -8.11
N PRO A 232 -13.73 -0.12 -8.94
CA PRO A 232 -15.15 -0.35 -9.22
C PRO A 232 -15.95 -0.63 -7.95
N VAL A 233 -17.24 -0.34 -8.00
CA VAL A 233 -18.21 -0.72 -6.97
C VAL A 233 -19.09 -1.83 -7.56
N ALA A 234 -18.88 -3.07 -7.14
CA ALA A 234 -19.38 -4.26 -7.80
C ALA A 234 -19.12 -4.19 -9.32
N ASP A 235 -20.17 -4.35 -10.15
CA ASP A 235 -20.06 -4.30 -11.60
C ASP A 235 -20.03 -2.87 -12.17
N ALA A 236 -20.23 -1.84 -11.34
CA ALA A 236 -20.29 -0.46 -11.80
C ALA A 236 -18.88 0.10 -12.05
N VAL A 237 -18.66 0.56 -13.28
CA VAL A 237 -17.37 1.10 -13.71
C VAL A 237 -17.08 2.45 -13.04
N VAL A 238 -15.80 2.66 -12.77
CA VAL A 238 -15.25 3.92 -12.26
C VAL A 238 -15.39 5.04 -13.30
N SER A 239 -15.66 6.27 -12.85
CA SER A 239 -15.63 7.45 -13.72
C SER A 239 -14.23 7.68 -14.29
N GLU A 240 -14.15 7.84 -15.62
CA GLU A 240 -12.90 8.16 -16.33
C GLU A 240 -12.25 9.44 -15.80
N ASN A 241 -13.06 10.41 -15.34
CA ASN A 241 -12.56 11.65 -14.78
C ASN A 241 -11.80 11.44 -13.46
N TRP A 242 -12.22 10.49 -12.62
CA TRP A 242 -11.53 10.22 -11.35
C TRP A 242 -10.15 9.61 -11.60
N VAL A 243 -10.07 8.67 -12.56
CA VAL A 243 -8.81 8.07 -13.00
C VAL A 243 -7.91 9.12 -13.65
N LYS A 244 -8.46 9.99 -14.50
CA LYS A 244 -7.72 11.08 -15.15
C LYS A 244 -7.15 12.07 -14.12
N ASN A 245 -7.93 12.38 -13.08
CA ASN A 245 -7.57 13.30 -12.01
C ASN A 245 -6.80 12.64 -10.86
N ASN A 246 -6.35 11.38 -11.02
CA ASN A 246 -5.56 10.64 -10.02
C ASN A 246 -6.20 10.67 -8.64
N TRP A 247 -7.51 10.42 -8.57
CA TRP A 247 -8.18 10.34 -7.29
C TRP A 247 -7.59 9.26 -6.42
N VAL A 248 -7.57 9.55 -5.12
CA VAL A 248 -7.13 8.61 -4.09
C VAL A 248 -8.31 8.25 -3.25
N CYS A 249 -8.51 6.95 -3.19
CA CYS A 249 -9.61 6.31 -2.51
C CYS A 249 -9.01 5.40 -1.44
N PRO A 250 -9.08 5.80 -0.17
CA PRO A 250 -8.88 4.89 0.95
C PRO A 250 -9.85 3.70 0.86
N HIS A 251 -9.33 2.48 0.88
CA HIS A 251 -10.10 1.24 1.01
C HIS A 251 -9.80 0.59 2.37
N ILE A 252 -10.85 0.35 3.15
CA ILE A 252 -10.78 -0.22 4.49
C ILE A 252 -10.93 -1.73 4.38
N TYR A 253 -9.87 -2.48 4.65
CA TYR A 253 -9.82 -3.94 4.56
C TYR A 253 -10.25 -4.57 5.89
N GLY A 254 -11.52 -4.94 5.95
CA GLY A 254 -12.17 -5.46 7.16
C GLY A 254 -13.54 -4.81 7.37
N GLY A 255 -14.30 -5.34 8.33
CA GLY A 255 -15.56 -4.75 8.72
C GLY A 255 -15.34 -3.52 9.60
N ILE A 256 -16.11 -2.47 9.40
CA ILE A 256 -16.05 -1.26 10.23
C ILE A 256 -16.70 -1.58 11.58
N PRO A 257 -15.96 -1.50 12.70
CA PRO A 257 -16.54 -1.79 14.01
C PRO A 257 -17.65 -0.79 14.36
N THR A 258 -18.73 -1.33 14.91
CA THR A 258 -19.89 -0.55 15.37
C THR A 258 -19.95 -0.43 16.90
N VAL A 259 -18.99 -1.06 17.59
CA VAL A 259 -18.91 -1.07 19.05
C VAL A 259 -18.28 0.23 19.56
N ASP A 260 -18.87 0.77 20.63
CA ASP A 260 -18.33 1.94 21.31
C ASP A 260 -16.99 1.64 21.99
N GLY A 261 -16.17 2.68 22.20
CA GLY A 261 -14.91 2.59 22.95
C GLY A 261 -13.67 2.27 22.11
N LEU A 262 -13.82 1.88 20.83
CA LEU A 262 -12.68 1.73 19.91
C LEU A 262 -12.24 3.06 19.27
N ASN A 263 -13.03 4.13 19.46
CA ASN A 263 -12.79 5.44 18.86
C ASN A 263 -12.67 5.39 17.32
N VAL A 264 -13.27 4.39 16.67
CA VAL A 264 -13.27 4.28 15.20
C VAL A 264 -14.26 5.27 14.60
N LEU A 265 -15.53 5.17 14.98
CA LEU A 265 -16.55 6.14 14.58
C LEU A 265 -16.38 7.42 15.38
N GLN A 266 -16.10 8.52 14.70
CA GLN A 266 -15.99 9.85 15.30
C GLN A 266 -17.32 10.59 15.27
N LYS A 267 -18.03 10.52 14.14
CA LYS A 267 -19.29 11.24 13.93
C LYS A 267 -20.13 10.60 12.83
N ILE A 268 -21.45 10.79 12.91
CA ILE A 268 -22.39 10.45 11.83
C ILE A 268 -22.99 11.74 11.30
N HIS A 269 -22.93 11.94 9.99
CA HIS A 269 -23.48 13.08 9.28
C HIS A 269 -24.68 12.65 8.43
N PRO A 270 -25.84 13.33 8.56
CA PRO A 270 -26.95 13.15 7.63
C PRO A 270 -26.55 13.47 6.19
N ILE A 271 -27.02 12.66 5.24
CA ILE A 271 -26.90 12.95 3.81
C ILE A 271 -28.26 13.41 3.29
N ILE A 272 -28.29 14.57 2.64
CA ILE A 272 -29.53 15.11 2.05
C ILE A 272 -29.65 14.65 0.61
N ARG A 273 -30.85 14.18 0.26
CA ARG A 273 -31.21 13.70 -1.07
C ARG A 273 -32.47 14.40 -1.55
N THR A 274 -32.59 14.53 -2.86
CA THR A 274 -33.85 14.93 -3.51
C THR A 274 -34.79 13.73 -3.65
N ASP A 275 -36.07 14.00 -3.91
CA ASP A 275 -37.09 12.96 -4.10
C ASP A 275 -36.81 12.04 -5.30
N ASP A 276 -36.08 12.52 -6.31
CA ASP A 276 -35.64 11.74 -7.48
C ASP A 276 -34.33 10.96 -7.24
N GLY A 277 -33.83 10.92 -6.00
CA GLY A 277 -32.73 10.06 -5.57
C GLY A 277 -31.33 10.67 -5.69
N LYS A 278 -31.22 11.92 -6.15
CA LYS A 278 -29.95 12.65 -6.26
C LYS A 278 -29.41 13.01 -4.88
N PHE A 279 -28.11 12.84 -4.70
CA PHE A 279 -27.37 13.26 -3.51
C PHE A 279 -27.01 14.74 -3.62
N VAL A 280 -27.35 15.52 -2.61
CA VAL A 280 -27.24 16.99 -2.63
C VAL A 280 -26.05 17.45 -1.80
N ASN A 281 -26.06 17.19 -0.50
CA ASN A 281 -24.98 17.56 0.41
C ASN A 281 -24.91 16.63 1.63
N ILE A 282 -23.82 16.75 2.38
CA ILE A 282 -23.58 16.05 3.63
C ILE A 282 -23.53 17.10 4.74
N ASP A 283 -24.48 17.02 5.67
CA ASP A 283 -24.67 18.07 6.68
C ASP A 283 -23.42 18.25 7.54
N GLY A 284 -22.92 19.49 7.60
CA GLY A 284 -21.69 19.85 8.30
C GLY A 284 -20.37 19.44 7.63
N LEU A 285 -20.39 18.89 6.41
CA LEU A 285 -19.18 18.52 5.65
C LEU A 285 -19.11 19.13 4.25
N THR A 286 -20.23 19.30 3.56
CA THR A 286 -20.26 19.85 2.19
C THR A 286 -21.31 20.95 2.07
N GLU A 287 -21.05 21.94 1.22
CA GLU A 287 -22.04 22.99 0.86
C GLU A 287 -23.16 22.45 -0.04
#